data_AF-A0A397V6W8-F1
#
_entry.id   AF-A0A397V6W8-F1
#
_cell.length_a   1.000
_cell.length_b   1.000
_cell.length_c   1.000
_cell.angle_alpha   90.00
_cell.angle_beta   90.00
_cell.angle_gamma   90.00
#
_symmetry.space_group_name_H-M   'P 1'
#
loop_
_entity.id
_entity.type
_entity.pdbx_description
1 polymer ?
#
loop_
_entity_poly.entity_id
_entity_poly.type
_entity_poly.pdbx_seq_one_letter_code
_entity_poly.pdbx_strand_id
1 'polypeptide(L)'
;MSDVVFVDSTNQNETECDDTEGNLDCHCQRISVAPGTANCSDCGRDIPILAHLNRERLQRLDDLEVANNRIKEEFDKVERQHDQIHNLQKRIVELEDQIDSKTDELNSLKDDMASLNDKYVDEIEKVAELQHSKDMVENELEELTQKLFENANELVATEAKQRHELQLQYNILKKQLEETQGRLTAESSQLTELRQRMEQMVQQQSQMTESERSSFSDPSASIDFAELREKSPEAAATLPGPTGEDGIGIDAELIAEFKDFVEQSANIKLQKIHTIPFMRHCLEEDVTPCMRFGNNPRVFSSKIVEAIVANTCFIEEAPPGADREQALNPNSPIRASAARPMLWDRAFGNSSATRIGCQCCGRMGPLAFRYRISNLDDWSLIDRYCRDRMVAACEFYVFIRNVRQGLYNSRSISDLYAECLRLRLRMFYARLGAL
;
A
#
# COMPACT_ATOMS: atom_id res chain seq x y z
N MET A 1 -39.26 -24.38 -43.61
CA MET A 1 -38.69 -25.06 -44.78
C MET A 1 -38.08 -26.38 -44.32
N SER A 2 -38.85 -27.45 -44.36
CA SER A 2 -38.39 -28.84 -44.28
C SER A 2 -39.57 -29.69 -44.75
N ASP A 3 -39.41 -30.23 -45.96
CA ASP A 3 -40.38 -31.02 -46.70
C ASP A 3 -40.63 -32.37 -46.03
N VAL A 4 -41.90 -32.77 -45.95
CA VAL A 4 -42.27 -34.20 -45.88
C VAL A 4 -43.45 -34.41 -46.82
N VAL A 5 -43.10 -34.90 -48.01
CA VAL A 5 -44.02 -35.38 -49.04
C VAL A 5 -44.61 -36.71 -48.56
N PHE A 6 -45.92 -36.75 -48.32
CA PHE A 6 -46.64 -38.00 -48.12
C PHE A 6 -47.08 -38.53 -49.49
N VAL A 7 -46.42 -39.60 -49.93
CA VAL A 7 -46.75 -40.31 -51.18
C VAL A 7 -47.93 -41.23 -50.90
N ASP A 8 -49.08 -40.85 -51.46
CA ASP A 8 -50.31 -41.65 -51.46
C ASP A 8 -50.08 -42.89 -52.34
N SER A 9 -50.15 -44.08 -51.74
CA SER A 9 -50.03 -45.37 -52.43
C SER A 9 -51.40 -46.04 -52.45
N THR A 10 -52.25 -45.60 -53.38
CA THR A 10 -53.47 -46.31 -53.77
C THR A 10 -53.09 -47.58 -54.53
N ASN A 11 -52.96 -48.69 -53.80
CA ASN A 11 -52.85 -50.02 -54.40
C ASN A 11 -54.25 -50.63 -54.47
N GLN A 12 -54.99 -50.31 -55.53
CA GLN A 12 -56.23 -50.98 -55.90
C GLN A 12 -55.86 -52.36 -56.49
N ASN A 13 -55.81 -53.39 -55.65
CA ASN A 13 -55.94 -54.76 -56.11
C ASN A 13 -57.43 -55.03 -56.36
N GLU A 14 -57.90 -54.67 -57.54
CA GLU A 14 -59.14 -55.21 -58.11
C GLU A 14 -58.93 -56.70 -58.34
N THR A 15 -59.40 -57.51 -57.39
CA THR A 15 -59.52 -58.96 -57.62
C THR A 15 -60.86 -59.16 -58.30
N GLU A 16 -60.81 -59.33 -59.63
CA GLU A 16 -61.92 -59.84 -60.42
C GLU A 16 -62.45 -61.12 -59.77
N CYS A 17 -63.68 -61.06 -59.25
CA CYS A 17 -64.48 -62.23 -58.94
C CYS A 17 -65.60 -62.27 -59.96
N ASP A 18 -65.45 -63.22 -60.88
CA ASP A 18 -66.38 -63.65 -61.91
C ASP A 18 -67.68 -64.16 -61.26
N ASP A 19 -68.74 -63.34 -61.29
CA ASP A 19 -70.09 -63.75 -60.90
C ASP A 19 -70.89 -64.14 -62.15
N THR A 20 -70.68 -65.36 -62.63
CA THR A 20 -71.71 -66.10 -63.35
C THR A 20 -72.42 -67.02 -62.36
N GLU A 21 -73.62 -66.64 -61.91
CA GLU A 21 -74.78 -67.56 -61.77
C GLU A 21 -76.00 -66.87 -61.15
N GLY A 22 -77.08 -66.81 -61.95
CA GLY A 22 -78.48 -66.90 -61.53
C GLY A 22 -78.98 -66.02 -60.39
N ASN A 23 -79.67 -64.93 -60.75
CA ASN A 23 -80.79 -64.30 -60.03
C ASN A 23 -80.97 -64.77 -58.55
N LEU A 24 -80.03 -64.38 -57.69
CA LEU A 24 -79.88 -64.83 -56.30
C LEU A 24 -80.46 -63.84 -55.29
N ASP A 25 -81.38 -62.98 -55.74
CA ASP A 25 -82.09 -62.08 -54.85
C ASP A 25 -83.04 -62.87 -53.95
N CYS A 26 -82.92 -62.67 -52.64
CA CYS A 26 -83.89 -63.17 -51.69
C CYS A 26 -85.27 -62.52 -51.95
N HIS A 27 -86.19 -63.25 -52.58
CA HIS A 27 -87.57 -62.81 -52.79
C HIS A 27 -88.41 -62.75 -51.51
N CYS A 28 -87.93 -63.35 -50.42
CA CYS A 28 -88.64 -63.39 -49.13
C CYS A 28 -88.45 -62.10 -48.32
N GLN A 29 -87.34 -61.36 -48.54
CA GLN A 29 -86.97 -60.07 -47.93
C GLN A 29 -87.17 -59.94 -46.40
N ARG A 30 -87.32 -61.05 -45.68
CA ARG A 30 -87.65 -61.05 -44.26
C ARG A 30 -86.40 -60.97 -43.42
N ILE A 31 -86.16 -59.78 -42.88
CA ILE A 31 -84.96 -59.40 -42.14
C ILE A 31 -84.85 -60.25 -40.86
N SER A 32 -83.70 -60.90 -40.66
CA SER A 32 -83.38 -61.56 -39.39
C SER A 32 -83.19 -60.52 -38.28
N VAL A 33 -83.72 -60.79 -37.09
CA VAL A 33 -83.69 -59.87 -35.94
C VAL A 33 -82.32 -59.83 -35.24
N ALA A 34 -81.36 -60.65 -35.69
CA ALA A 34 -80.01 -60.65 -35.13
C ALA A 34 -79.19 -59.45 -35.63
N PRO A 35 -78.62 -58.62 -34.72
CA PRO A 35 -77.84 -57.45 -35.11
C PRO A 35 -76.59 -57.86 -35.89
N GLY A 36 -76.44 -57.33 -37.10
CA GLY A 36 -75.28 -57.56 -37.98
C GLY A 36 -75.44 -58.68 -39.00
N THR A 37 -76.53 -59.47 -38.96
CA THR A 37 -76.79 -60.48 -39.99
C THR A 37 -77.44 -59.87 -41.23
N ALA A 38 -76.92 -60.18 -42.42
CA ALA A 38 -77.50 -59.75 -43.70
C ALA A 38 -78.39 -60.82 -44.34
N ASN A 39 -78.66 -61.93 -43.63
CA ASN A 39 -79.36 -63.10 -44.14
C ASN A 39 -80.87 -63.01 -43.90
N CYS A 40 -81.65 -63.58 -44.82
CA CYS A 40 -83.08 -63.73 -44.65
C CYS A 40 -83.41 -64.80 -43.61
N SER A 41 -84.33 -64.47 -42.69
CA SER A 41 -84.79 -65.36 -41.61
C SER A 41 -85.46 -66.65 -42.09
N ASP A 42 -86.06 -66.65 -43.28
CA ASP A 42 -86.82 -67.79 -43.79
C ASP A 42 -86.00 -68.73 -44.68
N CYS A 43 -85.05 -68.19 -45.48
CA CYS A 43 -84.31 -68.97 -46.47
C CYS A 43 -82.78 -68.94 -46.29
N GLY A 44 -82.27 -68.20 -45.29
CA GLY A 44 -80.85 -68.13 -44.96
C GLY A 44 -79.95 -67.41 -45.97
N ARG A 45 -80.47 -67.05 -47.16
CA ARG A 45 -79.73 -66.34 -48.21
C ARG A 45 -79.46 -64.89 -47.84
N ASP A 46 -78.29 -64.38 -48.23
CA ASP A 46 -77.92 -62.98 -48.05
C ASP A 46 -78.86 -62.05 -48.82
N ILE A 47 -79.24 -60.95 -48.18
CA ILE A 47 -79.99 -59.85 -48.78
C ILE A 47 -78.95 -58.80 -49.20
N PRO A 48 -78.65 -58.65 -50.51
CA PRO A 48 -77.50 -57.87 -50.97
C PRO A 48 -77.49 -56.41 -50.49
N ILE A 49 -78.67 -55.78 -50.41
CA ILE A 49 -78.82 -54.39 -49.94
C ILE A 49 -78.45 -54.26 -48.45
N LEU A 50 -78.85 -55.22 -47.62
CA LEU A 50 -78.50 -55.22 -46.19
C LEU A 50 -77.03 -55.55 -45.96
N ALA A 51 -76.45 -56.46 -46.76
CA ALA A 51 -75.02 -56.74 -46.73
C ALA A 51 -74.18 -55.51 -47.13
N HIS A 52 -74.61 -54.77 -48.16
CA HIS A 52 -73.98 -53.50 -48.55
C HIS A 52 -74.07 -52.44 -47.45
N LEU A 53 -75.26 -52.21 -46.87
CA LEU A 53 -75.45 -51.24 -45.78
C LEU A 53 -74.68 -51.61 -44.51
N ASN A 54 -74.56 -52.90 -44.18
CA ASN A 54 -73.74 -53.35 -43.05
C ASN A 54 -72.25 -53.13 -43.29
N ARG A 55 -71.75 -53.37 -44.52
CA ARG A 55 -70.36 -53.04 -44.90
C ARG A 55 -70.10 -51.54 -44.84
N GLU A 56 -71.00 -50.73 -45.37
CA GLU A 56 -70.91 -49.26 -45.32
C GLU A 56 -70.95 -48.74 -43.88
N ARG A 57 -71.80 -49.34 -43.02
CA ARG A 57 -71.83 -49.01 -41.58
C ARG A 57 -70.51 -49.35 -40.89
N LEU A 58 -69.94 -50.53 -41.16
CA LEU A 58 -68.64 -50.95 -40.60
C LEU A 58 -67.52 -50.02 -41.06
N GLN A 59 -67.49 -49.66 -42.35
CA GLN A 59 -66.52 -48.71 -42.90
C GLN A 59 -66.64 -47.34 -42.24
N ARG A 60 -67.86 -46.81 -42.08
CA ARG A 60 -68.08 -45.54 -41.38
C ARG A 60 -67.67 -45.60 -39.91
N LEU A 61 -67.81 -46.75 -39.24
CA LEU A 61 -67.34 -46.92 -37.86
C LEU A 61 -65.81 -46.92 -37.78
N ASP A 62 -65.13 -47.57 -38.72
CA ASP A 62 -63.66 -47.56 -38.83
C ASP A 62 -63.14 -46.14 -39.14
N ASP A 63 -63.77 -45.45 -40.10
CA ASP A 63 -63.45 -44.05 -40.43
C ASP A 63 -63.62 -43.12 -39.22
N LEU A 64 -64.69 -43.33 -38.42
CA LEU A 64 -64.92 -42.59 -37.18
C LEU A 64 -63.85 -42.89 -36.12
N GLU A 65 -63.41 -44.14 -36.00
CA GLU A 65 -62.35 -44.53 -35.07
C GLU A 65 -61.01 -43.90 -35.46
N VAL A 66 -60.65 -43.95 -36.75
CA VAL A 66 -59.44 -43.28 -37.28
C VAL A 66 -59.51 -41.77 -37.08
N ALA A 67 -60.65 -41.14 -37.36
CA ALA A 67 -60.85 -39.71 -37.15
C ALA A 67 -60.72 -39.33 -35.67
N ASN A 68 -61.30 -40.11 -34.75
CA ASN A 68 -61.18 -39.89 -33.31
C ASN A 68 -59.73 -40.02 -32.82
N ASN A 69 -58.98 -41.01 -33.33
CA ASN A 69 -57.57 -41.17 -33.00
C ASN A 69 -56.73 -39.98 -33.47
N ARG A 70 -56.96 -39.49 -34.70
CA ARG A 70 -56.29 -38.27 -35.23
C ARG A 70 -56.62 -37.03 -34.41
N ILE A 71 -57.88 -36.86 -34.03
CA ILE A 71 -58.32 -35.73 -33.18
C ILE A 71 -57.58 -35.78 -31.84
N LYS A 72 -57.46 -36.97 -31.23
CA LYS A 72 -56.74 -37.15 -29.97
C LYS A 72 -55.26 -36.79 -30.10
N GLU A 73 -54.59 -37.24 -31.15
CA GLU A 73 -53.17 -36.91 -31.40
C GLU A 73 -52.94 -35.40 -31.57
N GLU A 74 -53.82 -34.71 -32.30
CA GLU A 74 -53.73 -33.25 -32.46
C GLU A 74 -54.06 -32.52 -31.14
N PHE A 75 -54.99 -33.00 -30.32
CA PHE A 75 -55.21 -32.45 -28.97
C PHE A 75 -53.96 -32.57 -28.09
N ASP A 76 -53.33 -33.76 -28.03
CA ASP A 76 -52.09 -33.99 -27.26
C ASP A 76 -50.93 -33.12 -27.77
N LYS A 77 -50.93 -32.75 -29.06
CA LYS A 77 -49.94 -31.86 -29.67
C LYS A 77 -50.20 -30.39 -29.31
N VAL A 78 -51.46 -29.95 -29.35
CA VAL A 78 -51.86 -28.60 -28.94
C VAL A 78 -51.56 -28.38 -27.46
N GLU A 79 -51.81 -29.38 -26.60
CA GLU A 79 -51.48 -29.31 -25.17
C GLU A 79 -49.96 -29.13 -24.95
N ARG A 80 -49.13 -29.94 -25.62
CA ARG A 80 -47.67 -29.79 -25.57
C ARG A 80 -47.20 -28.43 -26.08
N GLN A 81 -47.81 -27.89 -27.13
CA GLN A 81 -47.49 -26.56 -27.64
C GLN A 81 -47.92 -25.46 -26.66
N HIS A 82 -49.07 -25.62 -26.00
CA HIS A 82 -49.55 -24.70 -24.99
C HIS A 82 -48.58 -24.62 -23.81
N ASP A 83 -48.11 -25.77 -23.32
CA ASP A 83 -47.10 -25.83 -22.24
C ASP A 83 -45.78 -25.17 -22.65
N GLN A 84 -45.35 -25.37 -23.90
CA GLN A 84 -44.15 -24.70 -24.43
C GLN A 84 -44.32 -23.19 -24.49
N ILE A 85 -45.45 -22.70 -25.00
CA ILE A 85 -45.75 -21.27 -25.07
C ILE A 85 -45.79 -20.68 -23.66
N HIS A 86 -46.44 -21.34 -22.70
CA HIS A 86 -46.51 -20.88 -21.32
C HIS A 86 -45.11 -20.79 -20.68
N ASN A 87 -44.26 -21.80 -20.89
CA ASN A 87 -42.88 -21.77 -20.40
C ASN A 87 -42.04 -20.65 -21.05
N LEU A 88 -42.20 -20.42 -22.35
CA LEU A 88 -41.54 -19.32 -23.06
C LEU A 88 -42.02 -17.95 -22.56
N GLN A 89 -43.32 -17.78 -22.34
CA GLN A 89 -43.89 -16.55 -21.77
C GLN A 89 -43.34 -16.27 -20.38
N LYS A 90 -43.27 -17.29 -19.51
CA LYS A 90 -42.64 -17.16 -18.20
C LYS A 90 -41.18 -16.73 -18.32
N ARG A 91 -40.44 -17.32 -19.26
CA ARG A 91 -39.04 -16.98 -19.48
C ARG A 91 -38.83 -15.56 -20.00
N ILE A 92 -39.74 -15.05 -20.82
CA ILE A 92 -39.71 -13.66 -21.30
C ILE A 92 -39.84 -12.70 -20.12
N VAL A 93 -40.83 -12.90 -19.25
CA VAL A 93 -41.03 -12.04 -18.05
C VAL A 93 -39.80 -12.07 -17.14
N GLU A 94 -39.22 -13.26 -16.89
CA GLU A 94 -37.99 -13.37 -16.10
C GLU A 94 -36.79 -12.62 -16.72
N LEU A 95 -36.70 -12.57 -18.05
CA LEU A 95 -35.64 -11.84 -18.75
C LEU A 95 -35.89 -10.34 -18.75
N GLU A 96 -37.15 -9.90 -18.87
CA GLU A 96 -37.54 -8.49 -18.74
C GLU A 96 -37.18 -7.96 -17.34
N ASP A 97 -37.54 -8.68 -16.27
CA ASP A 97 -37.17 -8.33 -14.89
C ASP A 97 -35.65 -8.22 -14.70
N GLN A 98 -34.88 -9.11 -15.35
CA GLN A 98 -33.41 -9.07 -15.30
C GLN A 98 -32.85 -7.85 -16.04
N ILE A 99 -33.42 -7.49 -17.18
CA ILE A 99 -33.02 -6.31 -17.95
C ILE A 99 -33.30 -5.05 -17.15
N ASP A 100 -34.46 -4.95 -16.51
CA ASP A 100 -34.83 -3.80 -15.69
C ASP A 100 -33.88 -3.67 -14.49
N SER A 101 -33.65 -4.76 -13.75
CA SER A 101 -32.67 -4.77 -12.65
C SER A 101 -31.27 -4.36 -13.09
N LYS A 102 -30.81 -4.82 -14.25
CA LYS A 102 -29.48 -4.45 -14.78
C LYS A 102 -29.45 -3.00 -15.27
N THR A 103 -30.57 -2.48 -15.76
CA THR A 103 -30.69 -1.08 -16.19
C THR A 103 -30.62 -0.14 -14.99
N ASP A 104 -31.28 -0.50 -13.88
CA ASP A 104 -31.21 0.25 -12.63
C ASP A 104 -29.79 0.24 -12.03
N GLU A 105 -29.11 -0.91 -12.03
CA GLU A 105 -27.70 -1.01 -11.62
C GLU A 105 -26.80 -0.10 -12.49
N LEU A 106 -27.00 -0.10 -13.81
CA LEU A 106 -26.23 0.75 -14.72
C LEU A 106 -26.48 2.24 -14.51
N ASN A 107 -27.72 2.63 -14.21
CA ASN A 107 -28.05 4.02 -13.92
C ASN A 107 -27.43 4.47 -12.58
N SER A 108 -27.54 3.65 -11.53
CA SER A 108 -26.87 3.92 -10.25
C SER A 108 -25.35 4.08 -10.42
N LEU A 109 -24.72 3.20 -11.19
CA LEU A 109 -23.28 3.29 -11.46
C LEU A 109 -22.89 4.54 -12.25
N LYS A 110 -23.73 4.99 -13.19
CA LYS A 110 -23.53 6.24 -13.91
C LYS A 110 -23.61 7.45 -13.00
N ASP A 111 -24.58 7.47 -12.08
CA ASP A 111 -24.73 8.56 -11.09
C ASP A 111 -23.54 8.60 -10.13
N ASP A 112 -23.08 7.43 -9.67
CA ASP A 112 -21.87 7.31 -8.84
C ASP A 112 -20.63 7.81 -9.59
N MET A 113 -20.49 7.46 -10.87
CA MET A 113 -19.38 7.91 -11.72
C MET A 113 -19.43 9.43 -11.91
N ALA A 114 -20.61 10.01 -12.12
CA ALA A 114 -20.78 11.47 -12.23
C ALA A 114 -20.39 12.17 -10.91
N SER A 115 -20.87 11.68 -9.77
CA SER A 115 -20.50 12.23 -8.45
C SER A 115 -19.01 12.11 -8.17
N LEU A 116 -18.38 11.01 -8.59
CA LEU A 116 -16.94 10.83 -8.44
C LEU A 116 -16.16 11.80 -9.34
N ASN A 117 -16.63 12.03 -10.56
CA ASN A 117 -16.03 12.98 -11.49
C ASN A 117 -16.10 14.41 -10.96
N ASP A 118 -17.24 14.83 -10.39
CA ASP A 118 -17.38 16.16 -9.77
C ASP A 118 -16.38 16.34 -8.62
N LYS A 119 -16.26 15.34 -7.73
CA LYS A 119 -15.26 15.36 -6.64
C LYS A 119 -13.82 15.39 -7.16
N TYR A 120 -13.55 14.72 -8.27
CA TYR A 120 -12.23 14.71 -8.90
C TYR A 120 -11.88 16.09 -9.48
N VAL A 121 -12.85 16.75 -10.10
CA VAL A 121 -12.69 18.13 -10.59
C VAL A 121 -12.43 19.09 -9.42
N ASP A 122 -13.23 19.01 -8.35
CA ASP A 122 -13.02 19.81 -7.13
C ASP A 122 -11.61 19.63 -6.52
N GLU A 123 -11.09 18.39 -6.55
CA GLU A 123 -9.76 18.09 -6.05
C GLU A 123 -8.66 18.67 -6.96
N ILE A 124 -8.84 18.62 -8.29
CA ILE A 124 -7.92 19.27 -9.23
C ILE A 124 -7.85 20.77 -8.97
N GLU A 125 -8.99 21.43 -8.77
CA GLU A 125 -9.05 22.87 -8.48
C GLU A 125 -8.30 23.21 -7.19
N LYS A 126 -8.53 22.45 -6.10
CA LYS A 126 -7.80 22.64 -4.84
C LYS A 126 -6.31 22.41 -4.97
N VAL A 127 -5.90 21.39 -5.74
CA VAL A 127 -4.48 21.13 -5.99
C VAL A 127 -3.85 22.28 -6.77
N ALA A 128 -4.54 22.84 -7.75
CA ALA A 128 -4.07 24.02 -8.48
C ALA A 128 -3.92 25.25 -7.58
N GLU A 129 -4.89 25.51 -6.70
CA GLU A 129 -4.82 26.60 -5.71
C GLU A 129 -3.65 26.42 -4.73
N LEU A 130 -3.47 25.21 -4.21
CA LEU A 130 -2.37 24.88 -3.30
C LEU A 130 -1.01 25.01 -4.00
N GLN A 131 -0.89 24.57 -5.24
CA GLN A 131 0.34 24.72 -6.02
C GLN A 131 0.66 26.19 -6.25
N HIS A 132 -0.34 27.01 -6.61
CA HIS A 132 -0.13 28.44 -6.78
C HIS A 132 0.31 29.14 -5.48
N SER A 133 -0.34 28.82 -4.35
CA SER A 133 0.05 29.36 -3.04
C SER A 133 1.45 28.89 -2.63
N LYS A 134 1.84 27.66 -2.98
CA LYS A 134 3.16 27.11 -2.70
C LYS A 134 4.23 27.87 -3.49
N ASP A 135 4.04 28.03 -4.80
CA ASP A 135 4.98 28.74 -5.67
C ASP A 135 5.18 30.20 -5.19
N MET A 136 4.10 30.85 -4.74
CA MET A 136 4.17 32.20 -4.16
C MET A 136 5.06 32.25 -2.91
N VAL A 137 4.88 31.30 -1.98
CA VAL A 137 5.70 31.23 -0.76
C VAL A 137 7.15 30.85 -1.07
N GLU A 138 7.40 29.95 -2.03
CA GLU A 138 8.76 29.59 -2.46
C GLU A 138 9.49 30.82 -3.02
N ASN A 139 8.84 31.62 -3.87
CA ASN A 139 9.42 32.87 -4.38
C ASN A 139 9.74 33.88 -3.26
N GLU A 140 8.83 34.05 -2.28
CA GLU A 140 9.07 34.94 -1.13
C GLU A 140 10.25 34.45 -0.27
N LEU A 141 10.37 33.14 -0.08
CA LEU A 141 11.48 32.54 0.65
C LEU A 141 12.80 32.72 -0.08
N GLU A 142 12.83 32.55 -1.40
CA GLU A 142 14.02 32.79 -2.21
C GLU A 142 14.46 34.26 -2.13
N GLU A 143 13.53 35.20 -2.26
CA GLU A 143 13.83 36.64 -2.15
C GLU A 143 14.35 37.01 -0.74
N LEU A 144 13.73 36.47 0.31
CA LEU A 144 14.18 36.71 1.68
C LEU A 144 15.56 36.10 1.94
N THR A 145 15.80 34.88 1.43
CA THR A 145 17.06 34.17 1.57
C THR A 145 18.17 34.91 0.85
N GLN A 146 17.92 35.40 -0.37
CA GLN A 146 18.87 36.21 -1.12
C GLN A 146 19.24 37.48 -0.33
N LYS A 147 18.25 38.23 0.17
CA LYS A 147 18.50 39.44 0.98
C LYS A 147 19.28 39.12 2.26
N LEU A 148 19.02 37.99 2.91
CA LEU A 148 19.73 37.57 4.11
C LEU A 148 21.22 37.32 3.81
N PHE A 149 21.52 36.62 2.70
CA PHE A 149 22.90 36.36 2.28
C PHE A 149 23.63 37.63 1.84
N GLU A 150 22.97 38.51 1.10
CA GLU A 150 23.54 39.81 0.71
C GLU A 150 23.93 40.63 1.95
N ASN A 151 23.02 40.77 2.92
CA ASN A 151 23.28 41.49 4.17
C ASN A 151 24.38 40.83 5.02
N ALA A 152 24.39 39.49 5.12
CA ALA A 152 25.41 38.77 5.86
C ALA A 152 26.80 38.93 5.22
N ASN A 153 26.87 38.84 3.89
CA ASN A 153 28.12 39.04 3.14
C ASN A 153 28.64 40.48 3.29
N GLU A 154 27.76 41.48 3.23
CA GLU A 154 28.13 42.87 3.46
C GLU A 154 28.65 43.09 4.89
N LEU A 155 27.98 42.53 5.89
CA LEU A 155 28.42 42.60 7.29
C LEU A 155 29.80 41.96 7.48
N VAL A 156 30.04 40.78 6.90
CA VAL A 156 31.34 40.11 7.00
C VAL A 156 32.42 40.89 6.26
N ALA A 157 32.12 41.43 5.07
CA ALA A 157 33.07 42.22 4.30
C ALA A 157 33.45 43.53 5.00
N THR A 158 32.49 44.19 5.66
CA THR A 158 32.73 45.42 6.44
C THR A 158 33.59 45.13 7.67
N GLU A 159 33.26 44.08 8.43
CA GLU A 159 34.06 43.64 9.59
C GLU A 159 35.49 43.24 9.19
N ALA A 160 35.64 42.48 8.10
CA ALA A 160 36.96 42.08 7.58
C ALA A 160 37.82 43.29 7.18
N LYS A 161 37.23 44.30 6.53
CA LYS A 161 37.91 45.56 6.20
C LYS A 161 38.34 46.32 7.45
N GLN A 162 37.45 46.48 8.42
CA GLN A 162 37.75 47.17 9.68
C GLN A 162 38.86 46.47 10.45
N ARG A 163 38.81 45.13 10.53
CA ARG A 163 39.86 44.33 11.16
C ARG A 163 41.21 44.49 10.47
N HIS A 164 41.24 44.50 9.14
CA HIS A 164 42.47 44.72 8.39
C HIS A 164 43.07 46.10 8.65
N GLU A 165 42.23 47.14 8.69
CA GLU A 165 42.68 48.51 8.98
C GLU A 165 43.25 48.65 10.40
N LEU A 166 42.58 48.08 11.40
CA LEU A 166 43.12 48.02 12.76
C LEU A 166 44.44 47.25 12.83
N GLN A 167 44.58 46.17 12.08
CA GLN A 167 45.80 45.37 12.04
C GLN A 167 46.98 46.15 11.40
N LEU A 168 46.72 46.94 10.37
CA LEU A 168 47.71 47.86 9.80
C LEU A 168 48.16 48.90 10.82
N GLN A 169 47.21 49.55 11.51
CA GLN A 169 47.53 50.53 12.56
C GLN A 169 48.33 49.90 13.71
N TYR A 170 47.95 48.69 14.15
CA TYR A 170 48.68 47.93 15.16
C TYR A 170 50.13 47.67 14.74
N ASN A 171 50.35 47.23 13.49
CA ASN A 171 51.70 46.97 12.99
C ASN A 171 52.57 48.23 12.93
N ILE A 172 51.98 49.38 12.55
CA ILE A 172 52.68 50.67 12.55
C ILE A 172 53.07 51.06 13.96
N LEU A 173 52.14 51.01 14.92
CA LEU A 173 52.40 51.32 16.32
C LEU A 173 53.44 50.38 16.94
N LYS A 174 53.38 49.09 16.61
CA LYS A 174 54.36 48.10 17.06
C LYS A 174 55.76 48.45 16.57
N LYS A 175 55.92 48.81 15.29
CA LYS A 175 57.21 49.22 14.73
C LYS A 175 57.75 50.49 15.41
N GLN A 176 56.88 51.49 15.65
CA GLN A 176 57.27 52.69 16.39
C GLN A 176 57.70 52.38 17.82
N LEU A 177 57.04 51.43 18.48
CA LEU A 177 57.40 50.98 19.82
C LEU A 177 58.75 50.25 19.82
N GLU A 178 59.01 49.37 18.86
CA GLU A 178 60.31 48.72 18.69
C GLU A 178 61.44 49.74 18.41
N GLU A 179 61.19 50.74 17.57
CA GLU A 179 62.15 51.83 17.29
C GLU A 179 62.46 52.65 18.55
N THR A 180 61.44 53.02 19.33
CA THR A 180 61.63 53.80 20.56
C THR A 180 62.28 52.97 21.67
N GLN A 181 61.92 51.69 21.80
CA GLN A 181 62.62 50.75 22.68
C GLN A 181 64.09 50.60 22.28
N GLY A 182 64.38 50.44 20.99
CA GLY A 182 65.75 50.38 20.47
C GLY A 182 66.55 51.62 20.83
N ARG A 183 65.99 52.82 20.65
CA ARG A 183 66.62 54.08 21.08
C ARG A 183 66.87 54.14 22.59
N LEU A 184 65.90 53.73 23.39
CA LEU A 184 66.02 53.70 24.85
C LEU A 184 67.13 52.73 25.30
N THR A 185 67.19 51.54 24.69
CA THR A 185 68.25 50.56 25.00
C THR A 185 69.63 51.11 24.64
N ALA A 186 69.76 51.77 23.48
CA ALA A 186 71.01 52.43 23.09
C ALA A 186 71.43 53.52 24.09
N GLU A 187 70.52 54.42 24.50
CA GLU A 187 70.84 55.43 25.52
C GLU A 187 71.16 54.81 26.87
N SER A 188 70.45 53.77 27.29
CA SER A 188 70.76 53.03 28.52
C SER A 188 72.14 52.36 28.47
N SER A 189 72.54 51.84 27.30
CA SER A 189 73.88 51.27 27.08
C SER A 189 74.97 52.35 27.15
N GLN A 190 74.71 53.53 26.60
CA GLN A 190 75.64 54.67 26.69
C GLN A 190 75.78 55.16 28.14
N LEU A 191 74.69 55.24 28.89
CA LEU A 191 74.71 55.62 30.31
C LEU A 191 75.43 54.59 31.18
N THR A 192 75.25 53.30 30.90
CA THR A 192 75.97 52.23 31.62
C THR A 192 77.46 52.25 31.29
N GLU A 193 77.85 52.46 30.03
CA GLU A 193 79.26 52.63 29.65
C GLU A 193 79.88 53.88 30.31
N LEU A 194 79.15 55.00 30.36
CA LEU A 194 79.56 56.21 31.07
C LEU A 194 79.73 55.97 32.58
N ARG A 195 78.78 55.26 33.21
CA ARG A 195 78.90 54.84 34.62
C ARG A 195 80.13 53.98 34.83
N GLN A 196 80.37 52.99 33.96
CA GLN A 196 81.53 52.11 34.05
C GLN A 196 82.85 52.88 33.86
N ARG A 197 82.93 53.84 32.93
CA ARG A 197 84.11 54.73 32.80
C ARG A 197 84.31 55.61 34.03
N MET A 198 83.24 56.13 34.62
CA MET A 198 83.32 56.88 35.88
C MET A 198 83.81 55.98 37.02
N GLU A 199 83.31 54.75 37.14
CA GLU A 199 83.81 53.76 38.11
C GLU A 199 85.28 53.40 37.87
N GLN A 200 85.72 53.27 36.62
CA GLN A 200 87.13 53.02 36.28
C GLN A 200 88.03 54.21 36.66
N MET A 201 87.58 55.45 36.49
CA MET A 201 88.30 56.64 36.97
C MET A 201 88.34 56.70 38.51
N VAL A 202 87.25 56.34 39.18
CA VAL A 202 87.19 56.24 40.65
C VAL A 202 88.10 55.10 41.16
N GLN A 203 88.19 53.99 40.44
CA GLN A 203 89.13 52.89 40.72
C GLN A 203 90.59 53.28 40.44
N GLN A 204 90.88 54.07 39.40
CA GLN A 204 92.22 54.64 39.16
C GLN A 204 92.65 55.60 40.28
N GLN A 205 91.70 56.25 40.95
CA GLN A 205 91.96 57.09 42.12
C GLN A 205 92.13 56.27 43.43
N SER A 206 91.77 54.98 43.41
CA SER A 206 91.71 54.10 44.59
C SER A 206 92.74 52.95 44.58
N GLN A 207 93.72 52.95 43.68
CA GLN A 207 94.82 51.96 43.65
C GLN A 207 96.18 52.58 44.02
N MET A 208 96.29 53.07 45.26
CA MET A 208 97.48 52.86 46.10
C MET A 208 97.06 51.91 47.22
N THR A 209 97.03 50.59 46.97
CA THR A 209 97.24 49.47 47.92
C THR A 209 96.77 48.14 47.29
N GLU A 210 97.72 47.21 47.11
CA GLU A 210 97.66 45.71 47.09
C GLU A 210 96.50 45.00 46.36
N SER A 211 96.73 44.17 45.31
CA SER A 211 97.40 42.85 45.19
C SER A 211 96.49 41.61 45.37
N GLU A 212 96.32 40.87 44.25
CA GLU A 212 95.97 39.42 44.06
C GLU A 212 94.57 38.90 44.51
N ARG A 213 93.81 38.03 43.79
CA ARG A 213 94.13 36.81 43.01
C ARG A 213 92.90 36.32 42.16
N SER A 214 93.18 35.73 40.98
CA SER A 214 92.49 34.66 40.17
C SER A 214 91.01 34.26 40.43
N SER A 215 90.13 33.90 39.48
CA SER A 215 90.28 33.00 38.30
C SER A 215 88.94 32.81 37.53
N PHE A 216 88.99 32.52 36.21
CA PHE A 216 88.07 31.75 35.30
C PHE A 216 86.54 32.05 35.32
N SER A 217 85.74 32.05 34.24
CA SER A 217 85.82 31.64 32.82
C SER A 217 84.50 32.08 32.12
N ASP A 218 84.55 32.41 30.83
CA ASP A 218 83.42 32.57 29.88
C ASP A 218 83.56 31.43 28.83
N PRO A 219 82.62 31.12 27.89
CA PRO A 219 81.49 31.94 27.42
C PRO A 219 80.20 31.16 27.00
N SER A 220 79.26 31.90 26.38
CA SER A 220 78.25 31.45 25.38
C SER A 220 76.88 31.03 25.95
N ALA A 221 75.72 31.34 25.36
CA ALA A 221 75.30 32.23 24.30
C ALA A 221 73.75 32.27 24.28
N SER A 222 73.23 33.38 23.77
CA SER A 222 72.03 33.49 22.92
C SER A 222 70.68 32.96 23.43
N ILE A 223 69.83 33.91 23.79
CA ILE A 223 68.36 33.80 23.72
C ILE A 223 67.96 34.49 22.41
N ASP A 224 67.43 33.73 21.46
CA ASP A 224 66.86 34.17 20.19
C ASP A 224 65.50 33.45 20.06
N PHE A 225 64.39 34.17 20.19
CA PHE A 225 63.60 34.85 19.13
C PHE A 225 62.64 33.91 18.39
N ALA A 226 61.49 34.50 18.09
CA ALA A 226 60.28 33.88 17.62
C ALA A 226 60.41 33.14 16.28
N GLU A 227 59.68 32.04 16.14
CA GLU A 227 59.15 31.63 14.84
C GLU A 227 57.74 31.05 15.02
N LEU A 228 56.75 31.93 14.82
CA LEU A 228 55.42 31.54 14.38
C LEU A 228 55.53 31.26 12.88
N ARG A 229 55.34 30.00 12.49
CA ARG A 229 54.91 29.68 11.13
C ARG A 229 53.88 28.56 11.15
N GLU A 230 52.64 29.03 11.11
CA GLU A 230 51.48 28.49 10.37
C GLU A 230 51.41 26.97 10.18
N LYS A 231 50.37 26.36 10.79
CA LYS A 231 49.44 25.46 10.09
C LYS A 231 48.25 25.10 10.98
N SER A 232 47.08 25.64 10.63
CA SER A 232 45.70 25.11 10.75
C SER A 232 44.74 26.30 10.87
N PRO A 233 43.68 26.44 10.04
CA PRO A 233 42.75 25.36 9.69
C PRO A 233 42.42 25.26 8.19
N GLU A 234 42.67 24.10 7.61
CA GLU A 234 41.86 23.59 6.50
C GLU A 234 41.03 22.42 7.04
N ALA A 235 39.93 22.78 7.70
CA ALA A 235 38.83 21.88 7.99
C ALA A 235 37.62 22.38 7.20
N ALA A 236 37.72 22.32 5.87
CA ALA A 236 36.63 22.60 4.93
C ALA A 236 36.98 22.11 3.52
N ALA A 237 37.22 20.80 3.35
CA ALA A 237 37.12 20.12 2.05
C ALA A 237 37.47 18.63 2.20
N THR A 238 36.56 17.84 2.78
CA THR A 238 36.52 16.41 2.47
C THR A 238 35.06 16.00 2.42
N LEU A 239 34.41 16.34 1.32
CA LEU A 239 33.25 15.62 0.85
C LEU A 239 33.77 14.32 0.21
N PRO A 240 33.38 13.13 0.68
CA PRO A 240 33.44 11.95 -0.16
C PRO A 240 32.29 12.07 -1.17
N GLY A 241 32.61 12.55 -2.37
CA GLY A 241 31.78 12.30 -3.55
C GLY A 241 31.82 10.81 -3.93
N PRO A 242 30.82 10.32 -4.68
CA PRO A 242 30.51 8.90 -4.82
C PRO A 242 31.52 8.23 -5.74
N THR A 243 32.20 7.20 -5.24
CA THR A 243 32.98 6.27 -6.07
C THR A 243 32.27 4.92 -6.11
N GLY A 244 31.61 4.65 -7.24
CA GLY A 244 31.02 3.36 -7.57
C GLY A 244 29.95 3.51 -8.64
N GLU A 245 30.07 2.77 -9.74
CA GLU A 245 29.22 2.85 -10.95
C GLU A 245 27.73 2.48 -10.74
N ASP A 246 27.27 2.26 -9.51
CA ASP A 246 25.85 2.07 -9.15
C ASP A 246 25.33 3.07 -8.07
N GLY A 247 26.10 4.10 -7.71
CA GLY A 247 25.56 5.38 -7.22
C GLY A 247 24.78 5.42 -5.90
N ILE A 248 25.04 4.53 -4.93
CA ILE A 248 24.66 4.77 -3.52
C ILE A 248 25.90 4.58 -2.65
N GLY A 249 26.68 5.66 -2.50
CA GLY A 249 27.74 5.70 -1.50
C GLY A 249 27.10 5.58 -0.13
N ILE A 250 27.27 4.45 0.54
CA ILE A 250 26.77 4.27 1.89
C ILE A 250 27.62 5.13 2.82
N ASP A 251 26.97 6.05 3.55
CA ASP A 251 27.64 6.89 4.55
C ASP A 251 28.42 6.03 5.55
N ALA A 252 29.74 6.25 5.59
CA ALA A 252 30.66 5.52 6.45
C ALA A 252 30.33 5.69 7.93
N GLU A 253 29.75 6.83 8.32
CA GLU A 253 29.33 7.11 9.69
C GLU A 253 28.09 6.30 10.07
N LEU A 254 27.12 6.16 9.15
CA LEU A 254 25.94 5.32 9.36
C LEU A 254 26.28 3.82 9.43
N ILE A 255 27.26 3.36 8.64
CA ILE A 255 27.78 1.98 8.75
C ILE A 255 28.44 1.76 10.11
N ALA A 256 29.21 2.73 10.60
CA ALA A 256 29.85 2.65 11.92
C ALA A 256 28.80 2.57 13.03
N GLU A 257 27.75 3.39 12.97
CA GLU A 257 26.64 3.34 13.93
C GLU A 257 25.91 1.99 13.89
N PHE A 258 25.68 1.42 12.69
CA PHE A 258 25.09 0.10 12.55
C PHE A 258 25.98 -1.01 13.12
N LYS A 259 27.29 -0.92 12.91
CA LYS A 259 28.25 -1.86 13.50
C LYS A 259 28.17 -1.84 15.02
N ASP A 260 28.15 -0.65 15.63
CA ASP A 260 28.00 -0.48 17.07
C ASP A 260 26.68 -1.10 17.58
N PHE A 261 25.60 -0.96 16.79
CA PHE A 261 24.35 -1.66 17.08
C PHE A 261 24.52 -3.18 17.07
N VAL A 262 25.14 -3.77 16.04
CA VAL A 262 25.31 -5.23 15.95
C VAL A 262 26.04 -5.76 17.19
N GLU A 263 27.11 -5.08 17.61
CA GLU A 263 27.91 -5.46 18.79
C GLU A 263 27.14 -5.32 20.11
N GLN A 264 26.36 -4.25 20.28
CA GLN A 264 25.60 -3.99 21.51
C GLN A 264 24.30 -4.82 21.61
N SER A 265 23.68 -5.12 20.48
CA SER A 265 22.31 -5.66 20.41
C SER A 265 22.16 -7.05 21.05
N ALA A 266 23.22 -7.86 21.05
CA ALA A 266 23.23 -9.18 21.67
C ALA A 266 23.03 -9.13 23.20
N ASN A 267 23.49 -8.04 23.85
CA ASN A 267 23.52 -7.91 25.31
C ASN A 267 22.30 -7.18 25.91
N ILE A 268 21.48 -6.56 25.07
CA ILE A 268 20.31 -5.77 25.50
C ILE A 268 19.04 -6.60 25.35
N LYS A 269 18.14 -6.56 26.34
CA LYS A 269 16.81 -7.18 26.24
C LYS A 269 16.01 -6.51 25.12
N LEU A 270 15.26 -7.30 24.35
CA LEU A 270 14.52 -6.82 23.16
C LEU A 270 13.53 -5.69 23.47
N GLN A 271 12.91 -5.68 24.66
CA GLN A 271 12.01 -4.60 25.12
C GLN A 271 12.72 -3.24 25.27
N LYS A 272 14.05 -3.24 25.43
CA LYS A 272 14.88 -2.05 25.55
C LYS A 272 15.70 -1.80 24.28
N ILE A 273 15.35 -2.42 23.15
CA ILE A 273 16.18 -2.32 21.95
C ILE A 273 16.34 -0.88 21.43
N HIS A 274 15.33 -0.03 21.65
CA HIS A 274 15.34 1.40 21.31
C HIS A 274 16.18 2.28 22.23
N THR A 275 16.84 1.71 23.25
CA THR A 275 17.86 2.46 24.00
C THR A 275 19.13 2.64 23.18
N ILE A 276 19.39 1.77 22.19
CA ILE A 276 20.52 1.88 21.26
C ILE A 276 20.23 3.02 20.26
N PRO A 277 21.17 3.96 20.02
CA PRO A 277 20.98 5.10 19.12
C PRO A 277 20.43 4.72 17.74
N PHE A 278 21.09 3.79 17.04
CA PHE A 278 20.68 3.31 15.72
C PHE A 278 19.20 2.88 15.67
N MET A 279 18.77 2.11 16.67
CA MET A 279 17.40 1.60 16.75
C MET A 279 16.39 2.68 17.13
N ARG A 280 16.82 3.70 17.87
CA ARG A 280 16.00 4.89 18.16
C ARG A 280 15.75 5.68 16.89
N HIS A 281 16.79 5.92 16.08
CA HIS A 281 16.65 6.58 14.78
C HIS A 281 15.70 5.80 13.86
N CYS A 282 15.88 4.48 13.74
CA CYS A 282 14.96 3.63 12.96
C CYS A 282 13.50 3.68 13.47
N LEU A 283 13.30 3.80 14.79
CA LEU A 283 11.97 3.93 15.37
C LEU A 283 11.32 5.27 15.01
N GLU A 284 12.07 6.36 15.08
CA GLU A 284 11.58 7.74 14.88
C GLU A 284 11.38 8.06 13.39
N GLU A 285 12.30 7.63 12.53
CA GLU A 285 12.32 7.97 11.11
C GLU A 285 11.49 7.02 10.23
N ASP A 286 11.44 5.73 10.57
CA ASP A 286 10.82 4.72 9.72
C ASP A 286 9.59 4.05 10.36
N VAL A 287 9.77 3.42 11.52
CA VAL A 287 8.72 2.58 12.13
C VAL A 287 7.54 3.45 12.57
N THR A 288 7.79 4.55 13.29
CA THR A 288 6.73 5.42 13.79
C THR A 288 5.94 6.04 12.65
N PRO A 289 6.56 6.60 11.59
CA PRO A 289 5.82 7.11 10.44
C PRO A 289 5.10 6.01 9.64
N CYS A 290 5.67 4.81 9.51
CA CYS A 290 5.01 3.67 8.85
C CYS A 290 3.73 3.24 9.58
N MET A 291 3.76 3.27 10.92
CA MET A 291 2.66 2.85 11.79
C MET A 291 1.61 3.95 12.06
N ARG A 292 1.67 5.09 11.37
CA ARG A 292 0.64 6.14 11.46
C ARG A 292 -0.54 5.85 10.54
N PHE A 293 -1.64 5.36 11.11
CA PHE A 293 -2.86 4.99 10.38
C PHE A 293 -3.82 6.18 10.13
N GLY A 294 -3.43 7.08 9.23
CA GLY A 294 -4.27 8.22 8.81
C GLY A 294 -4.48 9.29 9.89
N ASN A 295 -5.41 10.21 9.64
CA ASN A 295 -5.63 11.39 10.50
C ASN A 295 -6.34 11.03 11.82
N ASN A 296 -7.23 10.02 11.80
CA ASN A 296 -7.96 9.55 12.97
C ASN A 296 -7.76 8.03 13.16
N PRO A 297 -6.59 7.60 13.67
CA PRO A 297 -6.32 6.19 13.91
C PRO A 297 -7.21 5.67 15.03
N ARG A 298 -7.86 4.52 14.80
CA ARG A 298 -8.68 3.81 15.80
C ARG A 298 -7.84 3.06 16.84
N VAL A 299 -6.52 3.03 16.66
CA VAL A 299 -5.55 2.25 17.46
C VAL A 299 -4.34 3.10 17.87
N PHE A 300 -3.71 2.72 18.98
CA PHE A 300 -2.43 3.23 19.43
C PHE A 300 -1.31 2.50 18.70
N SER A 301 -0.62 3.20 17.80
CA SER A 301 0.54 2.67 17.06
C SER A 301 1.64 2.15 17.99
N SER A 302 1.88 2.84 19.12
CA SER A 302 2.87 2.44 20.13
C SER A 302 2.64 1.03 20.66
N LYS A 303 1.40 0.66 20.97
CA LYS A 303 1.05 -0.68 21.48
C LYS A 303 1.27 -1.77 20.44
N ILE A 304 1.01 -1.47 19.17
CA ILE A 304 1.28 -2.42 18.08
C ILE A 304 2.79 -2.59 17.91
N VAL A 305 3.56 -1.50 17.94
CA VAL A 305 5.04 -1.56 17.87
C VAL A 305 5.60 -2.37 19.04
N GLU A 306 5.12 -2.14 20.27
CA GLU A 306 5.51 -2.93 21.45
C GLU A 306 5.24 -4.43 21.26
N ALA A 307 4.08 -4.80 20.70
CA ALA A 307 3.74 -6.18 20.40
C ALA A 307 4.59 -6.79 19.28
N ILE A 308 4.96 -6.01 18.26
CA ILE A 308 5.87 -6.45 17.19
C ILE A 308 7.26 -6.71 17.77
N VAL A 309 7.75 -5.82 18.64
CA VAL A 309 9.02 -5.97 19.35
C VAL A 309 8.97 -7.20 20.27
N ALA A 310 7.87 -7.42 20.98
CA ALA A 310 7.67 -8.59 21.83
C ALA A 310 7.40 -9.89 21.06
N ASN A 311 7.25 -9.83 19.73
CA ASN A 311 6.89 -10.94 18.86
C ASN A 311 5.55 -11.61 19.24
N THR A 312 4.56 -10.81 19.61
CA THR A 312 3.19 -11.24 19.97
C THR A 312 2.12 -10.75 18.98
N CYS A 313 2.52 -10.01 17.94
CA CYS A 313 1.63 -9.56 16.87
C CYS A 313 1.46 -10.66 15.81
N PHE A 314 0.23 -11.05 15.54
CA PHE A 314 -0.14 -12.02 14.50
C PHE A 314 -1.00 -11.36 13.45
N ILE A 315 -0.74 -11.68 12.18
CA ILE A 315 -1.43 -11.14 11.01
C ILE A 315 -1.68 -12.30 10.05
N GLU A 316 -2.92 -12.46 9.60
CA GLU A 316 -3.30 -13.52 8.66
C GLU A 316 -4.46 -13.07 7.76
N GLU A 317 -4.75 -13.87 6.74
CA GLU A 317 -5.93 -13.67 5.89
C GLU A 317 -7.22 -13.92 6.69
N ALA A 318 -8.22 -13.09 6.45
CA ALA A 318 -9.51 -13.22 7.09
C ALA A 318 -10.27 -14.42 6.48
N PRO A 319 -10.84 -15.33 7.31
CA PRO A 319 -11.69 -16.40 6.81
C PRO A 319 -12.89 -15.85 6.03
N PRO A 320 -13.41 -16.58 5.03
CA PRO A 320 -14.63 -16.19 4.32
C PRO A 320 -15.79 -15.99 5.30
N GLY A 321 -16.40 -14.79 5.31
CA GLY A 321 -17.51 -14.45 6.20
C GLY A 321 -17.12 -13.85 7.56
N ALA A 322 -15.83 -13.58 7.82
CA ALA A 322 -15.37 -12.94 9.05
C ALA A 322 -15.96 -11.54 9.27
N ASP A 323 -16.30 -10.82 8.20
CA ASP A 323 -17.04 -9.57 8.19
C ASP A 323 -18.46 -9.72 8.76
N ARG A 324 -19.15 -10.80 8.39
CA ARG A 324 -20.49 -11.14 8.90
C ARG A 324 -20.44 -11.57 10.36
N GLU A 325 -19.46 -12.37 10.75
CA GLU A 325 -19.25 -12.75 12.16
C GLU A 325 -18.97 -11.53 13.05
N GLN A 326 -18.13 -10.61 12.57
CA GLN A 326 -17.83 -9.38 13.31
C GLN A 326 -19.05 -8.43 13.38
N ALA A 327 -19.91 -8.41 12.35
CA ALA A 327 -21.15 -7.63 12.36
C ALA A 327 -22.23 -8.22 13.29
N LEU A 328 -22.30 -9.54 13.43
CA LEU A 328 -23.27 -10.24 14.28
C LEU A 328 -22.95 -10.14 15.78
N ASN A 329 -21.72 -9.76 16.13
CA ASN A 329 -21.27 -9.66 17.52
C ASN A 329 -20.78 -8.23 17.89
N PRO A 330 -21.66 -7.22 17.85
CA PRO A 330 -21.30 -5.82 18.16
C PRO A 330 -20.90 -5.60 19.62
N ASN A 331 -21.25 -6.56 20.51
CA ASN A 331 -20.95 -6.54 21.95
C ASN A 331 -19.78 -7.44 22.36
N SER A 332 -19.09 -8.15 21.43
CA SER A 332 -17.76 -8.66 21.80
C SER A 332 -16.95 -7.42 22.15
N PRO A 333 -16.33 -7.35 23.35
CA PRO A 333 -15.50 -6.20 23.66
C PRO A 333 -14.37 -6.21 22.65
N ILE A 334 -14.50 -5.45 21.56
CA ILE A 334 -13.41 -5.08 20.65
C ILE A 334 -12.52 -4.12 21.45
N ARG A 335 -11.94 -4.65 22.54
CA ARG A 335 -10.67 -4.28 23.10
C ARG A 335 -9.67 -5.05 22.25
N ALA A 336 -9.39 -4.55 21.07
CA ALA A 336 -8.01 -4.66 20.65
C ALA A 336 -7.22 -4.00 21.80
N SER A 337 -6.25 -4.68 22.40
CA SER A 337 -5.45 -4.06 23.47
C SER A 337 -4.79 -2.75 23.01
N ALA A 338 -4.71 -2.53 21.67
CA ALA A 338 -4.32 -1.30 21.00
C ALA A 338 -5.46 -0.30 20.71
N ALA A 339 -6.75 -0.59 20.91
CA ALA A 339 -7.84 0.32 20.56
C ALA A 339 -7.78 1.63 21.37
N ARG A 340 -8.05 2.76 20.69
CA ARG A 340 -8.26 4.07 21.32
C ARG A 340 -9.72 4.17 21.79
N PRO A 341 -10.00 4.31 23.10
CA PRO A 341 -11.35 4.59 23.56
C PRO A 341 -11.72 6.02 23.15
N MET A 342 -12.62 6.17 22.18
CA MET A 342 -13.19 7.46 21.82
C MET A 342 -14.22 7.86 22.88
N LEU A 343 -13.83 8.75 23.79
CA LEU A 343 -14.68 9.23 24.89
C LEU A 343 -15.86 10.10 24.38
N TRP A 344 -15.73 10.72 23.20
CA TRP A 344 -16.74 11.61 22.61
C TRP A 344 -17.89 10.86 21.91
N ASP A 345 -17.69 9.63 21.43
CA ASP A 345 -18.75 8.81 20.81
C ASP A 345 -19.82 8.35 21.82
N ARG A 346 -19.50 8.35 23.12
CA ARG A 346 -20.46 7.99 24.18
C ARG A 346 -21.40 9.12 24.58
N ALA A 347 -21.05 10.39 24.32
CA ALA A 347 -21.82 11.54 24.78
C ALA A 347 -22.99 11.91 23.83
N PHE A 348 -22.87 11.58 22.54
CA PHE A 348 -23.87 11.90 21.52
C PHE A 348 -24.54 10.64 20.98
N GLY A 349 -25.16 9.83 21.85
CA GLY A 349 -26.31 8.96 21.55
C GLY A 349 -26.26 7.94 20.42
N ASN A 350 -25.21 7.83 19.61
CA ASN A 350 -25.17 6.95 18.44
C ASN A 350 -24.36 5.68 18.77
N SER A 351 -24.86 4.92 19.75
CA SER A 351 -24.24 3.67 20.24
C SER A 351 -24.33 2.50 19.25
N SER A 352 -24.70 2.74 17.99
CA SER A 352 -24.97 1.71 16.98
C SER A 352 -24.41 2.03 15.60
N ALA A 353 -23.53 3.03 15.45
CA ALA A 353 -22.71 3.13 14.25
C ALA A 353 -21.73 1.95 14.27
N THR A 354 -22.19 0.83 13.73
CA THR A 354 -21.41 -0.35 13.42
C THR A 354 -20.05 0.11 12.92
N ARG A 355 -18.99 -0.32 13.61
CA ARG A 355 -17.58 0.00 13.31
C ARG A 355 -17.15 -0.65 11.99
N ILE A 356 -17.85 -0.30 10.92
CA ILE A 356 -17.64 -0.83 9.59
C ILE A 356 -16.36 -0.15 9.06
N GLY A 357 -15.52 -0.95 8.40
CA GLY A 357 -14.21 -0.52 7.91
C GLY A 357 -13.03 -0.93 8.78
N CYS A 358 -11.84 -0.65 8.27
CA CYS A 358 -10.56 -1.12 8.83
C CYS A 358 -10.38 -0.68 10.29
N GLN A 359 -10.02 -1.62 11.17
CA GLN A 359 -9.85 -1.36 12.60
C GLN A 359 -8.63 -0.48 12.91
N CYS A 360 -7.71 -0.27 11.96
CA CYS A 360 -6.56 0.61 12.13
C CYS A 360 -6.84 2.04 11.62
N CYS A 361 -7.08 2.18 10.31
CA CYS A 361 -7.23 3.48 9.64
C CYS A 361 -8.69 3.96 9.51
N GLY A 362 -9.67 3.11 9.79
CA GLY A 362 -11.09 3.43 9.66
C GLY A 362 -11.63 3.50 8.24
N ARG A 363 -10.81 3.26 7.20
CA ARG A 363 -11.25 3.29 5.80
C ARG A 363 -12.26 2.19 5.52
N MET A 364 -13.23 2.54 4.68
CA MET A 364 -14.17 1.59 4.11
C MET A 364 -13.55 0.85 2.93
N GLY A 365 -13.86 -0.44 2.79
CA GLY A 365 -13.36 -1.27 1.70
C GLY A 365 -13.23 -2.74 2.07
N PRO A 366 -12.66 -3.57 1.18
CA PRO A 366 -12.46 -4.99 1.43
C PRO A 366 -11.46 -5.22 2.57
N LEU A 367 -11.91 -5.94 3.61
CA LEU A 367 -11.11 -6.29 4.78
C LEU A 367 -10.63 -7.74 4.69
N ALA A 368 -9.67 -7.97 3.79
CA ALA A 368 -9.15 -9.32 3.50
C ALA A 368 -8.23 -9.88 4.59
N PHE A 369 -7.85 -9.09 5.60
CA PHE A 369 -6.86 -9.48 6.60
C PHE A 369 -7.37 -9.23 8.02
N ARG A 370 -6.80 -9.97 8.98
CA ARG A 370 -7.03 -9.78 10.41
C ARG A 370 -5.72 -9.78 11.19
N TYR A 371 -5.70 -9.07 12.31
CA TYR A 371 -4.57 -9.06 13.23
C TYR A 371 -5.00 -9.15 14.70
N ARG A 372 -4.05 -9.57 15.55
CA ARG A 372 -4.13 -9.49 17.02
C ARG A 372 -2.74 -9.21 17.59
N ILE A 373 -2.66 -8.50 18.72
CA ILE A 373 -1.37 -8.12 19.33
C ILE A 373 -0.99 -8.96 20.55
N SER A 374 -1.92 -9.79 21.01
CA SER A 374 -1.74 -10.79 22.05
C SER A 374 -2.57 -12.03 21.70
N ASN A 375 -2.15 -13.20 22.18
CA ASN A 375 -2.94 -14.43 22.04
C ASN A 375 -4.28 -14.38 22.78
N LEU A 376 -4.40 -13.48 23.74
CA LEU A 376 -5.62 -13.24 24.52
C LEU A 376 -6.53 -12.18 23.88
N ASP A 377 -6.07 -11.49 22.84
CA ASP A 377 -6.86 -10.48 22.15
C ASP A 377 -7.71 -11.11 21.05
N ASP A 378 -8.88 -10.51 20.83
CA ASP A 378 -9.74 -10.82 19.69
C ASP A 378 -9.10 -10.36 18.38
N TRP A 379 -9.43 -11.07 17.30
CA TRP A 379 -9.02 -10.71 15.94
C TRP A 379 -9.72 -9.43 15.48
N SER A 380 -8.94 -8.55 14.85
CA SER A 380 -9.41 -7.28 14.31
C SER A 380 -9.19 -7.24 12.79
N LEU A 381 -10.26 -6.98 12.03
CA LEU A 381 -10.18 -6.85 10.58
C LEU A 381 -9.48 -5.57 10.13
N ILE A 382 -8.64 -5.68 9.10
CA ILE A 382 -7.85 -4.59 8.51
C ILE A 382 -7.84 -4.65 6.98
N ASP A 383 -7.62 -3.49 6.36
CA ASP A 383 -7.42 -3.38 4.92
C ASP A 383 -6.00 -3.81 4.50
N ARG A 384 -5.79 -3.99 3.19
CA ARG A 384 -4.48 -4.35 2.62
C ARG A 384 -3.37 -3.37 3.02
N TYR A 385 -3.67 -2.07 2.99
CA TYR A 385 -2.69 -1.02 3.22
C TYR A 385 -2.17 -1.00 4.66
N CYS A 386 -3.06 -1.18 5.65
CA CYS A 386 -2.67 -1.29 7.05
C CYS A 386 -1.90 -2.59 7.29
N ARG A 387 -2.32 -3.69 6.65
CA ARG A 387 -1.61 -4.96 6.70
C ARG A 387 -0.18 -4.82 6.18
N ASP A 388 0.03 -4.16 5.04
CA ASP A 388 1.36 -4.02 4.45
C ASP A 388 2.30 -3.17 5.30
N ARG A 389 1.79 -2.11 5.93
CA ARG A 389 2.54 -1.32 6.93
C ARG A 389 2.96 -2.15 8.13
N MET A 390 2.02 -2.92 8.69
CA MET A 390 2.30 -3.79 9.83
C MET A 390 3.30 -4.89 9.48
N VAL A 391 3.17 -5.51 8.30
CA VAL A 391 4.07 -6.58 7.86
C VAL A 391 5.47 -6.04 7.55
N ALA A 392 5.60 -4.88 6.89
CA ALA A 392 6.90 -4.27 6.66
C ALA A 392 7.64 -3.99 7.98
N ALA A 393 6.93 -3.47 8.99
CA ALA A 393 7.50 -3.30 10.33
C ALA A 393 7.85 -4.65 10.99
N CYS A 394 6.99 -5.68 10.86
CA CYS A 394 7.26 -7.01 11.41
C CYS A 394 8.54 -7.62 10.81
N GLU A 395 8.71 -7.56 9.49
CA GLU A 395 9.89 -8.08 8.81
C GLU A 395 11.17 -7.36 9.23
N PHE A 396 11.12 -6.04 9.39
CA PHE A 396 12.23 -5.28 9.96
C PHE A 396 12.62 -5.81 11.34
N TYR A 397 11.67 -5.98 12.27
CA TYR A 397 11.98 -6.51 13.60
C TYR A 397 12.36 -7.99 13.61
N VAL A 398 11.92 -8.79 12.63
CA VAL A 398 12.42 -10.17 12.43
C VAL A 398 13.90 -10.13 12.07
N PHE A 399 14.29 -9.27 11.14
CA PHE A 399 15.70 -9.07 10.78
C PHE A 399 16.53 -8.63 12.00
N ILE A 400 16.07 -7.62 12.75
CA ILE A 400 16.74 -7.15 13.98
C ILE A 400 16.91 -8.29 15.00
N ARG A 401 15.90 -9.14 15.18
CA ARG A 401 15.99 -10.31 16.06
C ARG A 401 17.02 -11.33 15.58
N ASN A 402 17.06 -11.60 14.28
CA ASN A 402 18.01 -12.55 13.70
C ASN A 402 19.46 -12.05 13.79
N VAL A 403 19.69 -10.75 13.57
CA VAL A 403 20.99 -10.10 13.80
C VAL A 403 21.41 -10.26 15.26
N ARG A 404 20.53 -9.94 16.22
CA ARG A 404 20.79 -10.12 17.66
C ARG A 404 21.13 -11.55 18.07
N GLN A 405 20.51 -12.52 17.42
CA GLN A 405 20.74 -13.95 17.70
C GLN A 405 22.01 -14.48 17.03
N GLY A 406 22.71 -13.66 16.25
CA GLY A 406 23.90 -14.07 15.50
C GLY A 406 23.60 -15.02 14.33
N LEU A 407 22.35 -15.07 13.85
CA LEU A 407 21.95 -15.94 12.74
C LEU A 407 22.58 -15.53 11.40
N TYR A 408 23.16 -14.32 11.33
CA TYR A 408 23.83 -13.81 10.14
C TYR A 408 25.33 -13.58 10.30
N ASN A 409 25.98 -14.25 11.26
CA ASN A 409 27.43 -14.10 11.51
C ASN A 409 28.33 -14.41 10.31
N SER A 410 27.82 -15.09 9.28
CA SER A 410 28.55 -15.39 8.05
C SER A 410 28.54 -14.24 7.02
N ARG A 411 27.76 -13.18 7.25
CA ARG A 411 27.63 -12.03 6.33
C ARG A 411 28.48 -10.86 6.77
N SER A 412 28.94 -10.05 5.82
CA SER A 412 29.67 -8.82 6.16
C SER A 412 28.73 -7.78 6.78
N ILE A 413 29.29 -6.84 7.55
CA ILE A 413 28.51 -5.73 8.12
C ILE A 413 27.86 -4.89 7.02
N SER A 414 28.55 -4.71 5.89
CA SER A 414 28.03 -3.99 4.72
C SER A 414 26.80 -4.66 4.14
N ASP A 415 26.82 -6.00 3.99
CA ASP A 415 25.68 -6.75 3.45
C ASP A 415 24.46 -6.70 4.40
N LEU A 416 24.72 -6.79 5.71
CA LEU A 416 23.67 -6.65 6.72
C LEU A 416 23.07 -5.26 6.72
N TYR A 417 23.90 -4.24 6.55
CA TYR A 417 23.42 -2.86 6.48
C TYR A 417 22.61 -2.61 5.20
N ALA A 418 23.04 -3.14 4.05
CA ALA A 418 22.27 -3.06 2.81
C ALA A 418 20.89 -3.73 2.94
N GLU A 419 20.81 -4.90 3.58
CA GLU A 419 19.54 -5.56 3.88
C GLU A 419 18.68 -4.74 4.86
N CYS A 420 19.30 -4.12 5.85
CA CYS A 420 18.63 -3.20 6.77
C CYS A 420 18.02 -2.00 6.01
N LEU A 421 18.77 -1.38 5.10
CA LEU A 421 18.29 -0.29 4.24
C LEU A 421 17.13 -0.74 3.36
N ARG A 422 17.20 -1.95 2.78
CA ARG A 422 16.11 -2.52 1.97
C ARG A 422 14.81 -2.66 2.78
N LEU A 423 14.90 -3.08 4.05
CA LEU A 423 13.75 -3.20 4.94
C LEU A 423 13.21 -1.84 5.40
N ARG A 424 14.09 -0.86 5.67
CA ARG A 424 13.69 0.53 5.95
C ARG A 424 12.94 1.13 4.74
N LEU A 425 13.47 0.93 3.54
CA LEU A 425 12.84 1.36 2.29
C LEU A 425 11.48 0.67 2.06
N ARG A 426 11.34 -0.62 2.42
CA ARG A 426 10.05 -1.31 2.36
C ARG A 426 9.00 -0.68 3.29
N MET A 427 9.39 -0.25 4.50
CA MET A 427 8.50 0.50 5.39
C MET A 427 8.09 1.87 4.79
N PHE A 428 9.01 2.54 4.10
CA PHE A 428 8.71 3.77 3.37
C PHE A 428 7.68 3.56 2.25
N TYR A 429 7.84 2.53 1.41
CA TYR A 429 6.85 2.22 0.37
C TYR A 429 5.49 1.80 0.96
N ALA A 430 5.48 1.06 2.06
CA ALA A 430 4.24 0.72 2.78
C ALA A 430 3.50 1.98 3.27
N ARG A 431 4.24 2.99 3.74
CA ARG A 431 3.69 4.27 4.17
C ARG A 431 3.01 4.99 3.00
N LEU A 432 3.63 4.99 1.82
CA LEU A 432 3.08 5.58 0.60
C LEU A 432 1.90 4.77 0.00
N GLY A 433 1.73 3.52 0.43
CA GLY A 433 0.69 2.62 -0.11
C GLY A 433 1.08 2.03 -1.47
N ALA A 434 2.38 1.86 -1.71
CA ALA A 434 2.96 1.40 -2.98
C ALA A 434 3.55 -0.02 -2.91
N LEU A 435 3.13 -0.84 -1.94
CA LEU A 435 3.51 -2.25 -1.81
C LEU A 435 2.52 -3.22 -2.45
#